data_AF-A0A5M8P1Y2-F1
#
_entry.id   AF-A0A5M8P1Y2-F1
#
_cell.length_a   1.000
_cell.length_b   1.000
_cell.length_c   1.000
_cell.angle_alpha   90.00
_cell.angle_beta   90.00
_cell.angle_gamma   90.00
#
_symmetry.space_group_name_H-M   'P 1'
#
loop_
_entity.id
_entity.type
_entity.pdbx_description
1 polymer ?
#
loop_
_entity_poly.entity_id
_entity_poly.type
_entity_poly.pdbx_seq_one_letter_code
_entity_poly.pdbx_strand_id
1 'polypeptide(L)'
;MKKSNIFSKKNSIIAIMVSICLTGFAQNIAVESFALDETDQSARISDKRTDQNNKVCAIVKIETPLQWRDMTFNAGSIGIVDSKQGVGEIWVWLSPGTQRLTIQHTYMGVVRNYNFSEPLKEASVYVMKLTSGTVTTVIQPSINRQYLIVSCKIEGATIKIDNGTPQLFVDGEYQESLTYGNHQYLIEVPMYHSLSGIVEIKAASKSFLNPELLPMFGKLIVHSQPEESADVFIDDEKRGSTPFTLEKLRSGEHKIRIIKNMYLPETKTITIQDGQISTETLTLRPNFATITLIGDGDIYINEVLKANAKLTERLIPGSYKVELRKPSHRSTVQSIDVKAGENKILNLTATTPIYGSLDIKSTPRASVYIDGKKIDESPAIISQILVGKHEIELQSNDYKIHKQTIEVQEGKIAELNATLQEEDKLATLRITSNVPMVYVLINGENIGQTPITKENLPLGKTTVFLSKAGYKPQPLKKTIYLKSGYNEIYGELQREKVKSIKQPKPHKKELAIADGDFFDYWGSPSAPIGIAMGQYSNYGWYFEGRIGDNTEYMRAALTAGVIVRAIDPIYIYGGLGWGSLVYDYDYDPEFIKDRDILELEIGATLMIKSLRLSIGYSNFGEFHFGIGVQTNLF
;
A
#
# COMPACT_ATOMS: atom_id res chain seq x y z
N MET A 1 3.68 16.12 -28.94
CA MET A 1 5.09 16.30 -28.50
C MET A 1 5.44 15.10 -27.62
N LYS A 2 6.05 14.02 -28.11
CA LYS A 2 7.44 13.86 -28.56
C LYS A 2 7.54 13.20 -29.95
N LYS A 3 8.45 13.73 -30.78
CA LYS A 3 9.05 13.16 -32.01
C LYS A 3 9.89 11.91 -31.66
N SER A 4 10.25 10.93 -32.49
CA SER A 4 10.10 10.60 -33.92
C SER A 4 10.74 9.21 -34.12
N ASN A 5 10.29 8.47 -35.15
CA ASN A 5 10.98 7.47 -36.00
C ASN A 5 9.97 6.37 -36.38
N ILE A 6 9.25 6.51 -37.49
CA ILE A 6 9.64 6.16 -38.86
C ILE A 6 10.04 4.68 -38.98
N PHE A 7 9.10 3.84 -39.41
CA PHE A 7 9.31 2.79 -40.41
C PHE A 7 7.95 2.45 -41.04
N SER A 8 7.66 3.03 -42.21
CA SER A 8 6.61 2.54 -43.10
C SER A 8 7.31 1.67 -44.15
N LYS A 9 6.94 0.39 -44.23
CA LYS A 9 7.35 -0.49 -45.32
C LYS A 9 6.25 -0.48 -46.37
N LYS A 10 6.51 0.29 -47.43
CA LYS A 10 5.84 0.22 -48.73
C LYS A 10 6.28 -1.04 -49.48
N ASN A 11 5.30 -1.63 -50.17
CA ASN A 11 5.35 -2.23 -51.51
C ASN A 11 6.45 -3.26 -51.84
N SER A 12 6.02 -4.46 -52.20
CA SER A 12 6.66 -5.27 -53.25
C SER A 12 5.60 -6.13 -53.94
N ILE A 13 4.87 -5.53 -54.89
CA ILE A 13 4.24 -6.27 -55.98
C ILE A 13 5.35 -6.47 -57.01
N ILE A 14 5.87 -7.69 -57.09
CA ILE A 14 6.78 -8.10 -58.16
C ILE A 14 5.92 -8.84 -59.19
N ALA A 15 5.57 -8.13 -60.25
CA ALA A 15 5.20 -8.71 -61.54
C ALA A 15 6.33 -8.37 -62.50
N ILE A 16 6.98 -9.38 -63.08
CA ILE A 16 7.61 -9.41 -64.41
C ILE A 16 8.13 -10.85 -64.61
N MET A 17 7.53 -11.57 -65.55
CA MET A 17 8.24 -12.53 -66.37
C MET A 17 7.71 -12.35 -67.81
N VAL A 18 8.43 -11.51 -68.56
CA VAL A 18 8.27 -11.38 -70.00
C VAL A 18 9.17 -12.46 -70.61
N SER A 19 8.57 -13.53 -71.12
CA SER A 19 9.27 -14.52 -71.94
C SER A 19 9.21 -14.06 -73.39
N ILE A 20 10.35 -13.61 -73.92
CA ILE A 20 10.54 -13.27 -75.32
C ILE A 20 10.73 -14.59 -76.08
N CYS A 21 9.69 -15.00 -76.81
CA CYS A 21 9.77 -16.14 -77.72
C CYS A 21 10.18 -15.65 -79.12
N LEU A 22 11.42 -15.94 -79.52
CA LEU A 22 11.86 -15.80 -80.91
C LEU A 22 11.18 -16.91 -81.75
N THR A 23 10.23 -16.54 -82.60
CA THR A 23 9.63 -17.49 -83.55
C THR A 23 10.47 -17.56 -84.82
N GLY A 24 11.14 -18.70 -85.04
CA GLY A 24 11.59 -19.11 -86.36
C GLY A 24 10.41 -19.68 -87.14
N PHE A 25 10.07 -19.08 -88.29
CA PHE A 25 9.00 -19.58 -89.14
C PHE A 25 9.53 -20.73 -90.01
N ALA A 26 9.03 -21.95 -89.79
CA ALA A 26 9.19 -23.05 -90.74
C ALA A 26 7.97 -23.09 -91.66
N GLN A 27 8.20 -22.94 -92.97
CA GLN A 27 7.17 -23.18 -93.99
C GLN A 27 7.08 -24.69 -94.26
N ASN A 28 5.89 -25.28 -94.11
CA ASN A 28 5.65 -26.69 -94.42
C ASN A 28 4.78 -26.83 -95.68
N ILE A 29 5.07 -27.83 -96.52
CA ILE A 29 4.17 -28.24 -97.62
C ILE A 29 2.96 -28.99 -97.08
N ALA A 30 1.79 -28.72 -97.65
CA ALA A 30 0.54 -29.44 -97.40
C ALA A 30 -0.22 -29.67 -98.71
N VAL A 31 -1.09 -30.68 -98.75
CA VAL A 31 -2.04 -30.89 -99.86
C VAL A 31 -3.26 -30.01 -99.61
N GLU A 32 -3.49 -29.04 -100.49
CA GLU A 32 -4.66 -28.17 -100.47
C GLU A 32 -5.90 -28.91 -100.99
N SER A 33 -5.75 -29.66 -102.08
CA SER A 33 -6.83 -30.45 -102.66
C SER A 33 -6.31 -31.64 -103.47
N PHE A 34 -7.14 -32.66 -103.61
CA PHE A 34 -6.91 -33.84 -104.44
C PHE A 34 -8.25 -34.28 -105.04
N ALA A 35 -8.34 -34.35 -106.37
CA ALA A 35 -9.57 -34.72 -107.07
C ALA A 35 -9.28 -35.52 -108.34
N LEU A 36 -10.21 -36.39 -108.72
CA LEU A 36 -10.22 -37.06 -110.03
C LEU A 36 -10.51 -36.01 -111.11
N ASP A 37 -9.72 -35.99 -112.17
CA ASP A 37 -10.01 -35.24 -113.38
C ASP A 37 -10.55 -36.20 -114.44
N GLU A 38 -11.88 -36.23 -114.60
CA GLU A 38 -12.55 -37.10 -115.57
C GLU A 38 -12.34 -36.64 -117.03
N THR A 39 -11.95 -35.37 -117.22
CA THR A 39 -11.76 -34.79 -118.55
C THR A 39 -10.38 -35.07 -119.14
N ASP A 40 -9.39 -35.37 -118.29
CA ASP A 40 -8.02 -35.64 -118.71
C ASP A 40 -7.80 -37.14 -119.02
N GLN A 41 -7.59 -37.43 -120.30
CA GLN A 41 -7.38 -38.79 -120.83
C GLN A 41 -5.88 -39.15 -120.99
N SER A 42 -4.96 -38.35 -120.41
CA SER A 42 -3.50 -38.53 -120.57
C SER A 42 -3.02 -39.92 -120.17
N ALA A 43 -3.57 -40.48 -119.08
CA ALA A 43 -3.24 -41.82 -118.61
C ALA A 43 -3.63 -42.94 -119.60
N ARG A 44 -4.58 -42.68 -120.50
CA ARG A 44 -5.09 -43.64 -121.49
C ARG A 44 -4.45 -43.50 -122.86
N ILE A 45 -4.14 -42.26 -123.27
CA ILE A 45 -3.82 -41.95 -124.67
C ILE A 45 -2.39 -41.43 -124.80
N SER A 46 -2.06 -40.25 -124.28
CA SER A 46 -0.82 -39.54 -124.60
C SER A 46 0.38 -39.95 -123.74
N ASP A 47 0.14 -40.42 -122.52
CA ASP A 47 1.14 -40.63 -121.47
C ASP A 47 0.92 -41.96 -120.72
N LYS A 48 0.52 -42.98 -121.48
CA LYS A 48 0.23 -44.32 -120.96
C LYS A 48 1.50 -45.00 -120.45
N ARG A 49 1.48 -45.44 -119.19
CA ARG A 49 2.51 -46.32 -118.58
C ARG A 49 1.85 -47.51 -117.91
N THR A 50 2.52 -48.65 -117.92
CA THR A 50 2.03 -49.87 -117.26
C THR A 50 2.89 -50.22 -116.07
N ASP A 51 2.27 -50.72 -115.00
CA ASP A 51 2.99 -51.26 -113.85
C ASP A 51 3.62 -52.64 -114.17
N GLN A 52 4.30 -53.24 -113.18
CA GLN A 52 4.93 -54.56 -113.32
C GLN A 52 3.93 -55.70 -113.62
N ASN A 53 2.63 -55.47 -113.44
CA ASN A 53 1.55 -56.41 -113.72
C ASN A 53 0.81 -56.09 -115.03
N ASN A 54 1.39 -55.26 -115.90
CA ASN A 54 0.82 -54.79 -117.16
C ASN A 54 -0.50 -53.98 -117.02
N LYS A 55 -0.84 -53.47 -115.83
CA LYS A 55 -2.01 -52.58 -115.65
C LYS A 55 -1.66 -51.13 -115.93
N VAL A 56 -2.59 -50.37 -116.50
CA VAL A 56 -2.33 -48.98 -116.87
C VAL A 56 -2.35 -48.06 -115.64
N CYS A 57 -1.23 -47.40 -115.37
CA CYS A 57 -1.07 -46.54 -114.20
C CYS A 57 -2.07 -45.37 -114.19
N ALA A 58 -2.44 -44.94 -112.99
CA ALA A 58 -3.03 -43.62 -112.79
C ALA A 58 -1.94 -42.54 -112.85
N ILE A 59 -2.28 -41.32 -113.24
CA ILE A 59 -1.38 -40.16 -113.17
C ILE A 59 -1.89 -39.22 -112.08
N VAL A 60 -1.04 -38.88 -111.12
CA VAL A 60 -1.29 -37.76 -110.20
C VAL A 60 -0.48 -36.56 -110.69
N LYS A 61 -1.18 -35.54 -111.15
CA LYS A 61 -0.64 -34.23 -111.56
C LYS A 61 -0.64 -33.31 -110.36
N ILE A 62 0.55 -33.04 -109.84
CA ILE A 62 0.78 -32.23 -108.65
C ILE A 62 1.04 -30.79 -109.10
N GLU A 63 0.03 -29.94 -108.98
CA GLU A 63 0.14 -28.50 -109.19
C GLU A 63 0.89 -27.87 -108.01
N THR A 64 2.06 -27.33 -108.31
CA THR A 64 2.91 -26.73 -107.29
C THR A 64 3.85 -25.69 -107.92
N PRO A 65 4.10 -24.55 -107.24
CA PRO A 65 5.15 -23.61 -107.65
C PRO A 65 6.57 -24.13 -107.34
N LEU A 66 6.69 -25.31 -106.72
CA LEU A 66 7.95 -25.90 -106.28
C LEU A 66 8.68 -26.61 -107.41
N GLN A 67 10.01 -26.66 -107.32
CA GLN A 67 10.88 -27.29 -108.31
C GLN A 67 10.88 -28.81 -108.11
N TRP A 68 10.60 -29.60 -109.17
CA TRP A 68 10.61 -31.07 -109.10
C TRP A 68 11.93 -31.67 -108.62
N ARG A 69 13.07 -31.03 -108.95
CA ARG A 69 14.40 -31.50 -108.53
C ARG A 69 14.57 -31.58 -107.01
N ASP A 70 13.79 -30.79 -106.28
CA ASP A 70 13.82 -30.74 -104.82
C ASP A 70 12.75 -31.67 -104.20
N MET A 71 12.05 -32.48 -105.00
CA MET A 71 10.95 -33.34 -104.58
C MET A 71 11.25 -34.83 -104.76
N THR A 72 10.83 -35.63 -103.79
CA THR A 72 10.80 -37.09 -103.92
C THR A 72 9.42 -37.64 -103.54
N PHE A 73 9.06 -38.74 -104.20
CA PHE A 73 7.76 -39.38 -104.06
C PHE A 73 7.91 -40.82 -103.58
N ASN A 74 7.07 -41.23 -102.64
CA ASN A 74 7.06 -42.61 -102.14
C ASN A 74 5.62 -43.06 -101.90
N ALA A 75 5.21 -44.15 -102.54
CA ALA A 75 3.90 -44.77 -102.38
C ALA A 75 4.00 -46.25 -101.95
N GLY A 76 5.09 -46.64 -101.29
CA GLY A 76 5.42 -48.03 -100.95
C GLY A 76 6.09 -48.80 -102.10
N SER A 77 6.38 -50.09 -101.88
CA SER A 77 7.32 -50.90 -102.69
C SER A 77 6.94 -51.11 -104.17
N ILE A 78 5.69 -50.84 -104.57
CA ILE A 78 5.16 -51.07 -105.94
C ILE A 78 4.34 -49.85 -106.43
N GLY A 79 4.25 -48.79 -105.60
CA GLY A 79 3.29 -47.71 -105.83
C GLY A 79 3.70 -46.75 -106.94
N ILE A 80 4.97 -46.36 -107.02
CA ILE A 80 5.49 -45.37 -107.99
C ILE A 80 6.08 -46.09 -109.20
N VAL A 81 5.55 -45.81 -110.39
CA VAL A 81 6.06 -46.37 -111.65
C VAL A 81 7.04 -45.44 -112.32
N ASP A 82 6.77 -44.14 -112.35
CA ASP A 82 7.71 -43.12 -112.83
C ASP A 82 7.24 -41.71 -112.39
N SER A 83 8.07 -40.68 -112.53
CA SER A 83 7.68 -39.28 -112.34
C SER A 83 8.41 -38.36 -113.33
N LYS A 84 7.74 -37.30 -113.81
CA LYS A 84 8.32 -36.28 -114.70
C LYS A 84 7.85 -34.88 -114.32
N GLN A 85 8.65 -33.87 -114.67
CA GLN A 85 8.24 -32.48 -114.62
C GLN A 85 7.38 -32.13 -115.85
N GLY A 86 6.17 -31.63 -115.64
CA GLY A 86 5.34 -30.92 -116.62
C GLY A 86 5.46 -29.40 -116.46
N VAL A 87 4.86 -28.63 -117.38
CA VAL A 87 4.86 -27.15 -117.30
C VAL A 87 3.89 -26.71 -116.19
N GLY A 88 4.42 -26.27 -115.05
CA GLY A 88 3.62 -25.82 -113.89
C GLY A 88 3.10 -26.92 -112.97
N GLU A 89 3.46 -28.18 -113.23
CA GLU A 89 3.00 -29.34 -112.47
C GLU A 89 4.00 -30.50 -112.53
N ILE A 90 3.90 -31.44 -111.59
CA ILE A 90 4.72 -32.64 -111.52
C ILE A 90 3.83 -33.86 -111.69
N TRP A 91 4.16 -34.75 -112.62
CA TRP A 91 3.36 -35.93 -112.90
C TRP A 91 3.98 -37.14 -112.24
N VAL A 92 3.19 -37.89 -111.49
CA VAL A 92 3.61 -39.12 -110.82
C VAL A 92 2.70 -40.26 -111.27
N TRP A 93 3.26 -41.27 -111.92
CA TRP A 93 2.52 -42.46 -112.35
C TRP A 93 2.49 -43.45 -111.20
N LEU A 94 1.28 -43.83 -110.81
CA LEU A 94 1.02 -44.70 -109.69
C LEU A 94 0.28 -45.96 -110.14
N SER A 95 0.70 -47.10 -109.61
CA SER A 95 0.02 -48.38 -109.85
C SER A 95 -1.45 -48.30 -109.40
N PRO A 96 -2.41 -48.87 -110.15
CA PRO A 96 -3.82 -48.86 -109.75
C PRO A 96 -4.03 -49.50 -108.38
N GLY A 97 -4.93 -48.93 -107.58
CA GLY A 97 -5.19 -49.34 -106.20
C GLY A 97 -4.25 -48.73 -105.16
N THR A 98 -3.27 -47.91 -105.56
CA THR A 98 -2.47 -47.12 -104.62
C THR A 98 -3.39 -46.26 -103.75
N GLN A 99 -3.22 -46.31 -102.43
CA GLN A 99 -4.09 -45.62 -101.46
C GLN A 99 -3.46 -44.38 -100.84
N ARG A 100 -2.14 -44.23 -100.96
CA ARG A 100 -1.41 -43.14 -100.31
C ARG A 100 -0.18 -42.72 -101.08
N LEU A 101 0.23 -41.47 -100.89
CA LEU A 101 1.45 -40.88 -101.44
C LEU A 101 2.17 -40.07 -100.37
N THR A 102 3.47 -40.31 -100.20
CA THR A 102 4.36 -39.44 -99.45
C THR A 102 5.09 -38.52 -100.41
N ILE A 103 5.05 -37.23 -100.14
CA ILE A 103 5.71 -36.17 -100.90
C ILE A 103 6.72 -35.50 -99.98
N GLN A 104 8.00 -35.55 -100.33
CA GLN A 104 9.07 -34.90 -99.57
C GLN A 104 9.64 -33.77 -100.40
N HIS A 105 9.82 -32.60 -99.79
CA HIS A 105 10.51 -31.47 -100.39
C HIS A 105 11.76 -31.13 -99.56
N THR A 106 12.88 -30.88 -100.22
CA THR A 106 14.21 -30.70 -99.60
C THR A 106 14.22 -29.66 -98.48
N TYR A 107 13.45 -28.56 -98.62
CA TYR A 107 13.46 -27.44 -97.67
C TYR A 107 12.12 -27.15 -96.98
N MET A 108 11.01 -27.73 -97.46
CA MET A 108 9.66 -27.38 -96.97
C MET A 108 8.99 -28.55 -96.25
N GLY A 109 9.77 -29.57 -95.88
CA GLY A 109 9.27 -30.70 -95.11
C GLY A 109 8.59 -31.78 -95.95
N VAL A 110 7.72 -32.55 -95.31
CA VAL A 110 7.18 -33.80 -95.85
C VAL A 110 5.67 -33.87 -95.63
N VAL A 111 4.90 -34.04 -96.71
CA VAL A 111 3.54 -34.58 -96.61
C VAL A 111 3.65 -36.09 -96.52
N ARG A 112 3.58 -36.63 -95.31
CA ARG A 112 3.79 -38.05 -95.04
C ARG A 112 2.49 -38.82 -95.20
N ASN A 113 2.49 -39.86 -96.03
CA ASN A 113 1.36 -40.78 -96.22
C ASN A 113 0.02 -40.07 -96.45
N TYR A 114 -0.04 -39.12 -97.40
CA TYR A 114 -1.31 -38.54 -97.79
C TYR A 114 -2.22 -39.65 -98.34
N ASN A 115 -3.31 -39.94 -97.64
CA ASN A 115 -4.29 -40.93 -98.06
C ASN A 115 -5.21 -40.31 -99.11
N PHE A 116 -5.32 -40.95 -100.27
CA PHE A 116 -6.31 -40.58 -101.27
C PHE A 116 -7.72 -40.88 -100.73
N SER A 117 -8.72 -40.10 -101.16
CA SER A 117 -10.11 -40.30 -100.77
C SER A 117 -10.66 -41.68 -101.18
N GLU A 118 -10.14 -42.24 -102.27
CA GLU A 118 -10.38 -43.60 -102.74
C GLU A 118 -9.09 -44.18 -103.37
N PRO A 119 -8.92 -45.51 -103.46
CA PRO A 119 -7.80 -46.11 -104.18
C PRO A 119 -7.78 -45.65 -105.65
N LEU A 120 -6.59 -45.36 -106.18
CA LEU A 120 -6.48 -44.83 -107.55
C LEU A 120 -7.02 -45.80 -108.60
N LYS A 121 -7.85 -45.30 -109.51
CA LYS A 121 -8.47 -46.08 -110.59
C LYS A 121 -7.50 -46.26 -111.77
N GLU A 122 -7.59 -47.41 -112.43
CA GLU A 122 -6.76 -47.74 -113.60
C GLU A 122 -7.00 -46.72 -114.74
N ALA A 123 -5.91 -46.24 -115.34
CA ALA A 123 -5.93 -45.30 -116.46
C ALA A 123 -6.75 -44.01 -116.18
N SER A 124 -6.65 -43.47 -114.96
CA SER A 124 -7.29 -42.22 -114.55
C SER A 124 -6.26 -41.13 -114.22
N VAL A 125 -6.63 -39.86 -114.36
CA VAL A 125 -5.80 -38.72 -113.99
C VAL A 125 -6.41 -38.02 -112.77
N TYR A 126 -5.57 -37.65 -111.81
CA TYR A 126 -5.96 -36.92 -110.62
C TYR A 126 -5.13 -35.65 -110.51
N VAL A 127 -5.73 -34.56 -110.04
CA VAL A 127 -5.05 -33.28 -109.79
C VAL A 127 -4.87 -33.11 -108.28
N MET A 128 -3.64 -32.81 -107.85
CA MET A 128 -3.28 -32.51 -106.48
C MET A 128 -2.68 -31.10 -106.39
N LYS A 129 -3.26 -30.21 -105.60
CA LYS A 129 -2.68 -28.88 -105.35
C LYS A 129 -1.86 -28.90 -104.06
N LEU A 130 -0.61 -28.42 -104.11
CA LEU A 130 0.21 -28.21 -102.92
C LEU A 130 0.21 -26.74 -102.51
N THR A 131 0.06 -26.48 -101.21
CA THR A 131 0.17 -25.14 -100.61
C THR A 131 1.31 -25.10 -99.58
N SER A 132 1.89 -23.91 -99.37
CA SER A 132 2.90 -23.62 -98.35
C SER A 132 2.40 -22.51 -97.44
N GLY A 133 2.16 -22.79 -96.16
CA GLY A 133 1.59 -21.81 -95.22
C GLY A 133 1.90 -22.10 -93.75
N THR A 134 1.91 -21.04 -92.94
CA THR A 134 2.26 -21.04 -91.51
C THR A 134 1.13 -21.65 -90.67
N VAL A 135 1.38 -22.76 -89.97
CA VAL A 135 0.42 -23.35 -89.02
C VAL A 135 0.59 -22.69 -87.65
N THR A 136 -0.40 -21.92 -87.20
CA THR A 136 -0.51 -21.47 -85.79
C THR A 136 -1.28 -22.51 -84.98
N THR A 137 -0.57 -23.29 -84.17
CA THR A 137 -1.22 -24.16 -83.17
C THR A 137 -1.64 -23.29 -81.97
N VAL A 138 -2.92 -22.95 -81.88
CA VAL A 138 -3.47 -22.37 -80.64
C VAL A 138 -3.60 -23.50 -79.62
N ILE A 139 -2.59 -23.66 -78.76
CA ILE A 139 -2.74 -24.43 -77.52
C ILE A 139 -3.56 -23.56 -76.57
N GLN A 140 -4.87 -23.82 -76.43
CA GLN A 140 -5.64 -23.31 -75.30
C GLN A 140 -5.32 -24.20 -74.09
N PRO A 141 -4.66 -23.71 -73.03
CA PRO A 141 -4.54 -24.47 -71.79
C PRO A 141 -5.94 -24.63 -71.17
N SER A 142 -6.42 -25.87 -71.05
CA SER A 142 -7.60 -26.16 -70.23
C SER A 142 -7.22 -25.99 -68.76
N ILE A 143 -7.57 -24.85 -68.16
CA ILE A 143 -7.42 -24.64 -66.72
C ILE A 143 -8.28 -25.70 -66.02
N ASN A 144 -7.62 -26.69 -65.40
CA ASN A 144 -8.26 -27.79 -64.67
C ASN A 144 -8.11 -27.66 -63.15
N ARG A 145 -7.84 -26.44 -62.66
CA ARG A 145 -7.61 -26.13 -61.26
C ARG A 145 -8.46 -24.95 -60.81
N GLN A 146 -8.81 -24.94 -59.53
CA GLN A 146 -9.46 -23.81 -58.87
C GLN A 146 -8.99 -23.72 -57.41
N TYR A 147 -9.12 -22.54 -56.80
CA TYR A 147 -8.71 -22.32 -55.41
C TYR A 147 -9.71 -22.89 -54.40
N LEU A 148 -9.18 -23.58 -53.40
CA LEU A 148 -9.81 -23.80 -52.11
C LEU A 148 -9.38 -22.68 -51.15
N ILE A 149 -10.34 -22.08 -50.46
CA ILE A 149 -10.11 -21.14 -49.36
C ILE A 149 -10.73 -21.74 -48.10
N VAL A 150 -9.94 -21.95 -47.05
CA VAL A 150 -10.41 -22.46 -45.76
C VAL A 150 -10.21 -21.39 -44.70
N SER A 151 -11.25 -21.05 -43.95
CA SER A 151 -11.17 -20.02 -42.89
C SER A 151 -11.31 -20.64 -41.50
N CYS A 152 -10.20 -20.70 -40.75
CA CYS A 152 -10.17 -21.16 -39.36
C CYS A 152 -9.44 -20.12 -38.49
N LYS A 153 -10.19 -19.43 -37.62
CA LYS A 153 -9.62 -18.37 -36.76
C LYS A 153 -8.91 -18.89 -35.51
N ILE A 154 -8.84 -20.21 -35.32
CA ILE A 154 -8.23 -20.79 -34.13
C ILE A 154 -6.72 -20.84 -34.32
N GLU A 155 -5.98 -20.22 -33.39
CA GLU A 155 -4.53 -20.15 -33.45
C GLU A 155 -3.87 -21.54 -33.41
N GLY A 156 -2.83 -21.72 -34.22
CA GLY A 156 -2.11 -23.00 -34.32
C GLY A 156 -2.84 -24.06 -35.15
N ALA A 157 -3.91 -23.69 -35.85
CA ALA A 157 -4.57 -24.60 -36.78
C ALA A 157 -3.64 -25.00 -37.93
N THR A 158 -3.68 -26.28 -38.26
CA THR A 158 -3.01 -26.86 -39.42
C THR A 158 -4.02 -27.58 -40.30
N ILE A 159 -3.77 -27.60 -41.61
CA ILE A 159 -4.55 -28.36 -42.59
C ILE A 159 -3.63 -29.19 -43.46
N LYS A 160 -4.05 -30.41 -43.72
CA LYS A 160 -3.47 -31.32 -44.69
C LYS A 160 -4.50 -31.58 -45.78
N ILE A 161 -4.13 -31.38 -47.04
CA ILE A 161 -4.91 -31.76 -48.22
C ILE A 161 -4.32 -33.03 -48.82
N ASP A 162 -5.17 -34.03 -49.08
CA ASP A 162 -4.82 -35.36 -49.59
C ASP A 162 -3.63 -35.98 -48.83
N ASN A 163 -2.59 -36.39 -49.57
CA ASN A 163 -1.35 -36.94 -49.04
C ASN A 163 -0.26 -35.89 -48.79
N GLY A 164 -0.63 -34.61 -48.76
CA GLY A 164 0.28 -33.50 -48.50
C GLY A 164 0.84 -33.48 -47.07
N THR A 165 1.75 -32.54 -46.82
CA THR A 165 2.23 -32.23 -45.47
C THR A 165 1.29 -31.23 -44.78
N PRO A 166 1.11 -31.28 -43.45
CA PRO A 166 0.37 -30.26 -42.72
C PRO A 166 0.91 -28.86 -42.99
N GLN A 167 0.02 -27.91 -43.28
CA GLN A 167 0.31 -26.50 -43.51
C GLN A 167 -0.43 -25.66 -42.48
N LEU A 168 0.22 -24.62 -41.95
CA LEU A 168 -0.39 -23.69 -40.98
C LEU A 168 -1.35 -22.73 -41.66
N PHE A 169 -2.42 -22.36 -40.96
CA PHE A 169 -3.26 -21.23 -41.35
C PHE A 169 -2.49 -19.92 -41.10
N VAL A 170 -2.60 -18.97 -42.03
CA VAL A 170 -2.00 -17.63 -41.94
C VAL A 170 -3.14 -16.62 -41.85
N ASP A 171 -3.14 -15.78 -40.81
CA ASP A 171 -4.20 -14.81 -40.53
C ASP A 171 -5.62 -15.40 -40.49
N GLY A 172 -5.72 -16.67 -40.07
CA GLY A 172 -6.97 -17.42 -39.98
C GLY A 172 -7.47 -17.99 -41.30
N GLU A 173 -6.64 -17.98 -42.36
CA GLU A 173 -6.97 -18.53 -43.66
C GLU A 173 -5.90 -19.49 -44.21
N TYR A 174 -6.35 -20.43 -45.02
CA TYR A 174 -5.54 -21.31 -45.85
C TYR A 174 -6.03 -21.20 -47.29
N GLN A 175 -5.09 -21.14 -48.25
CA GLN A 175 -5.43 -21.02 -49.67
C GLN A 175 -4.51 -21.91 -50.51
N GLU A 176 -5.10 -22.78 -51.32
CA GLU A 176 -4.35 -23.66 -52.23
C GLU A 176 -5.08 -23.84 -53.57
N SER A 177 -4.33 -23.97 -54.67
CA SER A 177 -4.87 -24.28 -55.99
C SER A 177 -4.85 -25.79 -56.24
N LEU A 178 -6.05 -26.38 -56.27
CA LEU A 178 -6.27 -27.82 -56.39
C LEU A 178 -6.87 -28.17 -57.76
N THR A 179 -6.67 -29.41 -58.21
CA THR A 179 -7.30 -29.93 -59.44
C THR A 179 -8.81 -30.08 -59.27
N TYR A 180 -9.56 -30.10 -60.37
CA TYR A 180 -10.99 -30.42 -60.30
C TYR A 180 -11.22 -31.84 -59.77
N GLY A 181 -12.26 -32.02 -58.95
CA GLY A 181 -12.59 -33.28 -58.31
C GLY A 181 -12.63 -33.18 -56.80
N ASN A 182 -12.63 -34.34 -56.14
CA ASN A 182 -12.73 -34.47 -54.69
C ASN A 182 -11.35 -34.53 -54.05
N HIS A 183 -11.12 -33.71 -53.04
CA HIS A 183 -9.90 -33.66 -52.25
C HIS A 183 -10.22 -33.95 -50.79
N GLN A 184 -9.43 -34.80 -50.14
CA GLN A 184 -9.56 -35.07 -48.71
C GLN A 184 -8.87 -33.97 -47.92
N TYR A 185 -9.42 -33.59 -46.78
CA TYR A 185 -8.77 -32.68 -45.85
C TYR A 185 -8.76 -33.24 -44.43
N LEU A 186 -7.73 -32.86 -43.66
CA LEU A 186 -7.62 -33.07 -42.21
C LEU A 186 -7.16 -31.75 -41.59
N ILE A 187 -7.94 -31.24 -40.63
CA ILE A 187 -7.65 -30.02 -39.89
C ILE A 187 -7.38 -30.41 -38.44
N GLU A 188 -6.23 -30.01 -37.91
CA GLU A 188 -5.79 -30.29 -36.55
C GLU A 188 -5.44 -29.00 -35.83
N VAL A 189 -5.93 -28.86 -34.60
CA VAL A 189 -5.65 -27.71 -33.74
C VAL A 189 -5.37 -28.21 -32.32
N PRO A 190 -4.32 -27.73 -31.63
CA PRO A 190 -4.06 -28.12 -30.25
C PRO A 190 -5.26 -27.91 -29.34
N MET A 191 -5.61 -28.93 -28.56
CA MET A 191 -6.78 -28.94 -27.65
C MET A 191 -8.14 -28.92 -28.36
N TYR A 192 -8.23 -29.23 -29.66
CA TYR A 192 -9.51 -29.45 -30.35
C TYR A 192 -9.54 -30.85 -30.97
N HIS A 193 -10.74 -31.35 -31.22
CA HIS A 193 -10.92 -32.57 -32.01
C HIS A 193 -10.54 -32.30 -33.46
N SER A 194 -9.81 -33.23 -34.07
CA SER A 194 -9.45 -33.16 -35.48
C SER A 194 -10.70 -33.24 -36.36
N LEU A 195 -10.76 -32.42 -37.41
CA LEU A 195 -11.86 -32.43 -38.38
C LEU A 195 -11.35 -32.91 -39.74
N SER A 196 -11.92 -33.99 -40.24
CA SER A 196 -11.60 -34.52 -41.57
C SER A 196 -12.83 -34.58 -42.47
N GLY A 197 -12.64 -34.44 -43.78
CA GLY A 197 -13.73 -34.54 -44.74
C GLY A 197 -13.25 -34.54 -46.19
N ILE A 198 -14.18 -34.34 -47.10
CA ILE A 198 -13.93 -34.23 -48.54
C ILE A 198 -14.48 -32.89 -49.02
N VAL A 199 -13.71 -32.18 -49.84
CA VAL A 199 -14.13 -30.96 -50.53
C VAL A 199 -14.07 -31.15 -52.04
N GLU A 200 -15.10 -30.70 -52.75
CA GLU A 200 -15.17 -30.79 -54.21
C GLU A 200 -14.70 -29.46 -54.84
N ILE A 201 -13.81 -29.56 -55.84
CA ILE A 201 -13.26 -28.43 -56.59
C ILE A 201 -13.85 -28.43 -57.99
N LYS A 202 -14.52 -27.32 -58.35
CA LYS A 202 -15.25 -27.16 -59.62
C LYS A 202 -14.69 -25.99 -60.43
N ALA A 203 -14.93 -26.00 -61.74
CA ALA A 203 -14.44 -24.97 -62.67
C ALA A 203 -15.10 -23.59 -62.46
N ALA A 204 -16.35 -23.55 -61.98
CA ALA A 204 -17.18 -22.35 -62.01
C ALA A 204 -16.75 -21.27 -61.01
N SER A 205 -16.27 -21.64 -59.81
CA SER A 205 -15.95 -20.69 -58.73
C SER A 205 -15.03 -21.31 -57.69
N LYS A 206 -14.34 -20.46 -56.89
CA LYS A 206 -13.58 -20.88 -55.71
C LYS A 206 -14.45 -21.70 -54.75
N SER A 207 -13.86 -22.71 -54.13
CA SER A 207 -14.50 -23.48 -53.06
C SER A 207 -14.13 -22.85 -51.70
N PHE A 208 -15.10 -22.75 -50.80
CA PHE A 208 -14.91 -22.19 -49.46
C PHE A 208 -15.24 -23.25 -48.41
N LEU A 209 -14.42 -23.36 -47.36
CA LEU A 209 -14.64 -24.25 -46.22
C LEU A 209 -14.49 -23.46 -44.91
N ASN A 210 -15.53 -23.50 -44.07
CA ASN A 210 -15.54 -22.87 -42.75
C ASN A 210 -15.67 -23.98 -41.69
N PRO A 211 -14.56 -24.57 -41.23
CA PRO A 211 -14.59 -25.68 -40.28
C PRO A 211 -15.08 -25.25 -38.89
N GLU A 212 -16.00 -26.02 -38.32
CA GLU A 212 -16.41 -25.92 -36.92
C GLU A 212 -15.69 -26.99 -36.09
N LEU A 213 -14.65 -26.59 -35.36
CA LEU A 213 -13.85 -27.49 -34.53
C LEU A 213 -14.41 -27.55 -33.11
N LEU A 214 -14.60 -28.77 -32.60
CA LEU A 214 -15.08 -28.99 -31.23
C LEU A 214 -13.90 -28.95 -30.23
N PRO A 215 -13.99 -28.18 -29.13
CA PRO A 215 -12.98 -28.18 -28.07
C PRO A 215 -12.79 -29.58 -27.48
N MET A 216 -11.54 -29.93 -27.19
CA MET A 216 -11.11 -31.13 -26.45
C MET A 216 -10.47 -30.70 -25.12
N PHE A 217 -11.10 -29.73 -24.45
CA PHE A 217 -10.70 -29.23 -23.14
C PHE A 217 -11.91 -28.76 -22.34
N GLY A 218 -11.77 -28.78 -21.02
CA GLY A 218 -12.70 -28.17 -20.07
C GLY A 218 -11.99 -27.19 -19.14
N LYS A 219 -12.78 -26.58 -18.25
CA LYS A 219 -12.31 -25.69 -17.19
C LYS A 219 -12.30 -26.44 -15.86
N LEU A 220 -11.22 -26.32 -15.10
CA LEU A 220 -11.11 -26.91 -13.76
C LEU A 220 -11.04 -25.82 -12.69
N ILE A 221 -11.82 -25.97 -11.63
CA ILE A 221 -11.76 -25.16 -10.42
C ILE A 221 -11.50 -26.10 -9.24
N VAL A 222 -10.45 -25.84 -8.46
CA VAL A 222 -10.03 -26.67 -7.32
C VAL A 222 -10.12 -25.86 -6.04
N HIS A 223 -10.86 -26.39 -5.06
CA HIS A 223 -10.98 -25.87 -3.70
C HIS A 223 -10.42 -26.86 -2.68
N SER A 224 -10.04 -26.36 -1.50
CA SER A 224 -9.74 -27.21 -0.35
C SER A 224 -10.56 -26.85 0.88
N GLN A 225 -10.95 -27.86 1.65
CA GLN A 225 -11.66 -27.71 2.92
C GLN A 225 -11.00 -28.56 4.01
N PRO A 226 -11.03 -28.16 5.29
CA PRO A 226 -11.70 -26.97 5.83
C PRO A 226 -10.96 -25.65 5.59
N GLU A 227 -9.71 -25.68 5.10
CA GLU A 227 -8.90 -24.50 4.87
C GLU A 227 -8.48 -24.37 3.40
N GLU A 228 -8.44 -23.15 2.89
CA GLU A 228 -7.95 -22.82 1.54
C GLU A 228 -6.41 -22.61 1.53
N SER A 229 -5.84 -22.25 0.38
CA SER A 229 -4.39 -22.04 0.18
C SER A 229 -3.55 -23.31 0.34
N ALA A 230 -4.07 -24.46 -0.10
CA ALA A 230 -3.30 -25.67 -0.31
C ALA A 230 -2.62 -25.61 -1.69
N ASP A 231 -1.34 -25.97 -1.79
CA ASP A 231 -0.65 -26.10 -3.07
C ASP A 231 -1.33 -27.13 -3.97
N VAL A 232 -1.64 -26.77 -5.21
CA VAL A 232 -2.33 -27.61 -6.21
C VAL A 232 -1.33 -28.13 -7.23
N PHE A 233 -1.36 -29.44 -7.43
CA PHE A 233 -0.63 -30.15 -8.47
C PHE A 233 -1.64 -30.83 -9.41
N ILE A 234 -1.41 -30.71 -10.72
CA ILE A 234 -2.17 -31.40 -11.76
C ILE A 234 -1.16 -32.22 -12.57
N ASP A 235 -1.37 -33.53 -12.62
CA ASP A 235 -0.46 -34.49 -13.26
C ASP A 235 0.99 -34.35 -12.79
N ASP A 236 1.13 -34.23 -11.46
CA ASP A 236 2.39 -34.06 -10.73
C ASP A 236 3.15 -32.75 -10.98
N GLU A 237 2.61 -31.85 -11.80
CA GLU A 237 3.14 -30.49 -11.99
C GLU A 237 2.45 -29.49 -11.05
N LYS A 238 3.22 -28.67 -10.31
CA LYS A 238 2.67 -27.61 -9.45
C LYS A 238 2.05 -26.51 -10.30
N ARG A 239 0.77 -26.18 -10.07
CA ARG A 239 0.02 -25.20 -10.85
C ARG A 239 -0.33 -23.93 -10.09
N GLY A 240 -0.46 -24.00 -8.77
CA GLY A 240 -0.85 -22.87 -7.94
C GLY A 240 -1.24 -23.29 -6.53
N SER A 241 -2.18 -22.57 -5.92
CA SER A 241 -2.75 -22.91 -4.62
C SER A 241 -4.27 -22.68 -4.62
N THR A 242 -5.02 -23.41 -3.81
CA THR A 242 -6.49 -23.29 -3.72
C THR A 242 -6.94 -21.94 -3.12
N PRO A 243 -8.07 -21.37 -3.56
CA PRO A 243 -8.84 -21.79 -4.73
C PRO A 243 -8.04 -21.54 -6.02
N PHE A 244 -8.01 -22.55 -6.89
CA PHE A 244 -7.22 -22.52 -8.14
C PHE A 244 -8.11 -22.75 -9.34
N THR A 245 -7.95 -21.94 -10.40
CA THR A 245 -8.70 -22.07 -11.65
C THR A 245 -7.76 -22.29 -12.82
N LEU A 246 -8.02 -23.33 -13.61
CA LEU A 246 -7.36 -23.60 -14.89
C LEU A 246 -8.37 -23.53 -16.02
N GLU A 247 -8.25 -22.50 -16.87
CA GLU A 247 -9.22 -22.22 -17.94
C GLU A 247 -9.25 -23.29 -19.05
N LYS A 248 -8.12 -23.93 -19.32
CA LYS A 248 -8.00 -24.99 -20.33
C LYS A 248 -7.22 -26.17 -19.77
N LEU A 249 -7.91 -27.24 -19.47
CA LEU A 249 -7.34 -28.55 -19.17
C LEU A 249 -7.86 -29.55 -20.19
N ARG A 250 -6.97 -30.36 -20.78
CA ARG A 250 -7.34 -31.32 -21.82
C ARG A 250 -8.47 -32.23 -21.31
N SER A 251 -9.38 -32.63 -22.18
CA SER A 251 -10.38 -33.63 -21.80
C SER A 251 -9.72 -35.00 -21.60
N GLY A 252 -10.22 -35.75 -20.63
CA GLY A 252 -9.64 -37.02 -20.20
C GLY A 252 -9.39 -37.08 -18.70
N GLU A 253 -8.68 -38.12 -18.26
CA GLU A 253 -8.35 -38.33 -16.86
C GLU A 253 -7.15 -37.48 -16.41
N HIS A 254 -7.30 -36.81 -15.27
CA HIS A 254 -6.28 -35.98 -14.65
C HIS A 254 -6.15 -36.29 -13.16
N LYS A 255 -4.93 -36.27 -12.64
CA LYS A 255 -4.64 -36.47 -11.23
C LYS A 255 -4.42 -35.13 -10.53
N ILE A 256 -5.31 -34.78 -9.62
CA ILE A 256 -5.17 -33.61 -8.75
C ILE A 256 -4.54 -34.06 -7.43
N ARG A 257 -3.48 -33.39 -7.00
CA ARG A 257 -2.91 -33.55 -5.66
C ARG A 257 -2.83 -32.20 -4.97
N ILE A 258 -3.35 -32.10 -3.75
CA ILE A 258 -3.21 -30.92 -2.91
C ILE A 258 -2.32 -31.16 -1.70
N ILE A 259 -1.51 -30.17 -1.33
CA ILE A 259 -0.61 -30.23 -0.18
C ILE A 259 -0.79 -28.95 0.65
N LYS A 260 -1.02 -29.10 1.95
CA LYS A 260 -1.07 -27.98 2.90
C LYS A 260 -0.27 -28.32 4.15
N ASN A 261 0.44 -27.32 4.70
CA ASN A 261 1.22 -27.49 5.92
C ASN A 261 0.37 -28.05 7.07
N MET A 262 0.90 -29.02 7.82
CA MET A 262 0.24 -29.74 8.91
C MET A 262 -0.99 -30.58 8.49
N TYR A 263 -1.27 -30.75 7.20
CA TYR A 263 -2.28 -31.69 6.70
C TYR A 263 -1.62 -32.84 5.96
N LEU A 264 -2.31 -33.97 5.85
CA LEU A 264 -1.89 -35.06 4.96
C LEU A 264 -2.12 -34.65 3.49
N PRO A 265 -1.22 -35.00 2.56
CA PRO A 265 -1.46 -34.82 1.13
C PRO A 265 -2.71 -35.56 0.68
N GLU A 266 -3.52 -34.92 -0.14
CA GLU A 266 -4.72 -35.53 -0.71
C GLU A 266 -4.59 -35.62 -2.23
N THR A 267 -5.03 -36.73 -2.81
CA THR A 267 -4.98 -36.99 -4.24
C THR A 267 -6.33 -37.50 -4.73
N LYS A 268 -6.80 -36.97 -5.86
CA LYS A 268 -8.04 -37.36 -6.52
C LYS A 268 -7.83 -37.43 -8.02
N THR A 269 -8.26 -38.52 -8.64
CA THR A 269 -8.38 -38.61 -10.09
C THR A 269 -9.75 -38.09 -10.51
N ILE A 270 -9.77 -37.25 -11.55
CA ILE A 270 -10.98 -36.66 -12.10
C ILE A 270 -10.99 -36.83 -13.62
N THR A 271 -12.18 -36.71 -14.23
CA THR A 271 -12.34 -36.74 -15.68
C THR A 271 -12.85 -35.39 -16.16
N ILE A 272 -12.09 -34.72 -17.01
CA ILE A 272 -12.49 -33.46 -17.66
C ILE A 272 -13.26 -33.78 -18.94
N GLN A 273 -14.45 -33.19 -19.07
CA GLN A 273 -15.28 -33.30 -20.27
C GLN A 273 -15.17 -32.04 -21.14
N ASP A 274 -15.37 -32.21 -22.45
CA ASP A 274 -15.31 -31.14 -23.45
C ASP A 274 -16.23 -29.97 -23.09
N GLY A 275 -15.67 -28.77 -23.02
CA GLY A 275 -16.39 -27.52 -22.77
C GLY A 275 -17.04 -27.38 -21.39
N GLN A 276 -16.93 -28.39 -20.51
CA GLN A 276 -17.53 -28.35 -19.18
C GLN A 276 -16.65 -27.66 -18.14
N ILE A 277 -17.31 -27.14 -17.10
CA ILE A 277 -16.66 -26.64 -15.89
C ILE A 277 -16.73 -27.75 -14.83
N SER A 278 -15.57 -28.30 -14.47
CA SER A 278 -15.41 -29.24 -13.37
C SER A 278 -14.98 -28.47 -12.12
N THR A 279 -15.77 -28.56 -11.05
CA THR A 279 -15.44 -27.98 -9.74
C THR A 279 -15.16 -29.08 -8.74
N GLU A 280 -13.98 -29.07 -8.16
CA GLU A 280 -13.47 -30.13 -7.30
C GLU A 280 -13.08 -29.58 -5.95
N THR A 281 -13.72 -30.07 -4.89
CA THR A 281 -13.36 -29.73 -3.50
C THR A 281 -12.71 -30.94 -2.85
N LEU A 282 -11.44 -30.82 -2.49
CA LEU A 282 -10.69 -31.88 -1.80
C LEU A 282 -10.67 -31.60 -0.28
N THR A 283 -10.94 -32.64 0.51
CA THR A 283 -11.00 -32.55 1.98
C THR A 283 -9.64 -32.86 2.59
N LEU A 284 -8.97 -31.85 3.13
CA LEU A 284 -7.71 -31.97 3.85
C LEU A 284 -7.91 -32.71 5.18
N ARG A 285 -7.18 -33.81 5.38
CA ARG A 285 -7.14 -34.53 6.65
C ARG A 285 -6.06 -33.93 7.57
N PRO A 286 -6.42 -33.44 8.78
CA PRO A 286 -5.44 -32.87 9.70
C PRO A 286 -4.34 -33.87 10.06
N ASN A 287 -3.09 -33.41 9.99
CA ASN A 287 -1.92 -34.08 10.56
C ASN A 287 -1.38 -33.26 11.74
N PHE A 288 -2.30 -32.78 12.58
CA PHE A 288 -2.03 -32.05 13.81
C PHE A 288 -3.17 -32.29 14.80
N ALA A 289 -2.95 -31.92 16.05
CA ALA A 289 -4.03 -31.70 17.02
C ALA A 289 -3.90 -30.31 17.63
N THR A 290 -5.04 -29.72 17.97
CA THR A 290 -5.12 -28.49 18.75
C THR A 290 -5.02 -28.85 20.23
N ILE A 291 -3.95 -28.42 20.87
CA ILE A 291 -3.66 -28.67 22.28
C ILE A 291 -3.85 -27.37 23.05
N THR A 292 -4.66 -27.42 24.10
CA THR A 292 -4.80 -26.34 25.08
C THR A 292 -4.10 -26.74 26.37
N LEU A 293 -3.13 -25.95 26.81
CA LEU A 293 -2.40 -26.13 28.05
C LEU A 293 -2.83 -25.04 29.04
N ILE A 294 -3.11 -25.41 30.28
CA ILE A 294 -3.52 -24.50 31.36
C ILE A 294 -2.63 -24.74 32.57
N GLY A 295 -2.09 -23.66 33.15
CA GLY A 295 -1.19 -23.69 34.28
C GLY A 295 -1.14 -22.38 35.07
N ASP A 296 -0.31 -22.32 36.10
CA ASP A 296 -0.22 -21.18 37.03
C ASP A 296 0.99 -20.25 36.79
N GLY A 297 1.66 -20.39 35.64
CA GLY A 297 2.86 -19.63 35.28
C GLY A 297 3.17 -19.65 33.79
N ASP A 298 4.42 -19.35 33.44
CA ASP A 298 4.91 -19.37 32.06
C ASP A 298 4.96 -20.80 31.52
N ILE A 299 4.38 -21.00 30.33
CA ILE A 299 4.30 -22.28 29.63
C ILE A 299 5.40 -22.33 28.57
N TYR A 300 6.29 -23.31 28.72
CA TYR A 300 7.33 -23.64 27.76
C TYR A 300 7.00 -24.95 27.06
N ILE A 301 7.20 -25.00 25.74
CA ILE A 301 7.18 -26.24 24.96
C ILE A 301 8.57 -26.42 24.36
N ASN A 302 9.22 -27.55 24.68
CA ASN A 302 10.58 -27.85 24.25
C ASN A 302 11.54 -26.67 24.50
N GLU A 303 11.50 -26.14 25.73
CA GLU A 303 12.35 -25.04 26.22
C GLU A 303 12.07 -23.66 25.61
N VAL A 304 11.09 -23.54 24.71
CA VAL A 304 10.67 -22.26 24.13
C VAL A 304 9.45 -21.73 24.88
N LEU A 305 9.51 -20.48 25.36
CA LEU A 305 8.38 -19.79 25.96
C LEU A 305 7.28 -19.59 24.92
N LYS A 306 6.07 -20.06 25.21
CA LYS A 306 4.92 -19.99 24.30
C LYS A 306 3.83 -19.04 24.78
N ALA A 307 3.52 -19.05 26.07
CA ALA A 307 2.51 -18.19 26.67
C ALA A 307 2.65 -18.15 28.21
N ASN A 308 1.87 -17.30 28.86
CA ASN A 308 1.67 -17.30 30.31
C ASN A 308 0.26 -17.82 30.64
N ALA A 309 0.16 -18.71 31.63
CA ALA A 309 -1.05 -19.34 32.20
C ALA A 309 -1.91 -20.20 31.25
N LYS A 310 -2.10 -19.81 29.98
CA LYS A 310 -2.88 -20.56 29.00
C LYS A 310 -2.28 -20.47 27.60
N LEU A 311 -2.19 -21.60 26.92
CA LEU A 311 -1.77 -21.71 25.53
C LEU A 311 -2.77 -22.57 24.76
N THR A 312 -3.15 -22.16 23.54
CA THR A 312 -3.85 -23.02 22.58
C THR A 312 -3.07 -23.00 21.27
N GLU A 313 -2.50 -24.14 20.86
CA GLU A 313 -1.62 -24.23 19.70
C GLU A 313 -1.88 -25.52 18.91
N ARG A 314 -1.69 -25.49 17.58
CA ARG A 314 -1.68 -26.70 16.75
C ARG A 314 -0.31 -27.34 16.82
N LEU A 315 -0.25 -28.61 17.19
CA LEU A 315 0.98 -29.37 17.29
C LEU A 315 0.90 -30.58 16.34
N ILE A 316 1.98 -30.83 15.61
CA ILE A 316 2.11 -32.06 14.82
C ILE A 316 2.26 -33.28 15.74
N PRO A 317 1.93 -34.50 15.29
CA PRO A 317 2.12 -35.70 16.09
C PRO A 317 3.55 -35.86 16.58
N GLY A 318 3.70 -36.21 17.85
CA GLY A 318 5.02 -36.33 18.50
C GLY A 318 4.93 -36.19 20.01
N SER A 319 6.07 -36.40 20.68
CA SER A 319 6.20 -36.17 22.12
C SER A 319 6.77 -34.79 22.39
N TYR A 320 6.17 -34.05 23.32
CA TYR A 320 6.56 -32.70 23.67
C TYR A 320 6.85 -32.62 25.16
N LYS A 321 7.96 -31.96 25.51
CA LYS A 321 8.28 -31.61 26.90
C LYS A 321 7.64 -30.26 27.21
N VAL A 322 6.64 -30.26 28.07
CA VAL A 322 5.98 -29.06 28.58
C VAL A 322 6.55 -28.74 29.96
N GLU A 323 6.92 -27.48 30.18
CA GLU A 323 7.41 -27.00 31.47
C GLU A 323 6.63 -25.76 31.91
N LEU A 324 6.19 -25.76 33.16
CA LEU A 324 5.68 -24.56 33.83
C LEU A 324 6.77 -23.92 34.68
N ARG A 325 6.98 -22.61 34.49
CA ARG A 325 7.91 -21.82 35.30
C ARG A 325 7.16 -20.67 35.96
N LYS A 326 7.48 -20.41 37.22
CA LYS A 326 6.90 -19.30 37.98
C LYS A 326 7.94 -18.80 38.99
N PRO A 327 8.10 -17.47 39.15
CA PRO A 327 9.05 -16.91 40.11
C PRO A 327 8.83 -17.49 41.52
N SER A 328 9.92 -17.76 42.24
CA SER A 328 9.89 -18.30 43.61
C SER A 328 9.20 -19.66 43.76
N HIS A 329 9.02 -20.41 42.67
CA HIS A 329 8.45 -21.75 42.66
C HIS A 329 9.40 -22.73 41.94
N ARG A 330 9.33 -24.02 42.30
CA ARG A 330 9.95 -25.11 41.54
C ARG A 330 9.14 -25.33 40.27
N SER A 331 9.83 -25.41 39.12
CA SER A 331 9.19 -25.72 37.85
C SER A 331 8.65 -27.14 37.84
N THR A 332 7.59 -27.33 37.07
CA THR A 332 7.02 -28.66 36.83
C THR A 332 7.18 -29.02 35.37
N VAL A 333 7.62 -30.24 35.09
CA VAL A 333 7.86 -30.75 33.73
C VAL A 333 6.95 -31.94 33.48
N GLN A 334 6.35 -31.99 32.29
CA GLN A 334 5.48 -33.06 31.84
C GLN A 334 5.79 -33.41 30.39
N SER A 335 5.84 -34.69 30.06
CA SER A 335 5.85 -35.13 28.66
C SER A 335 4.41 -35.37 28.21
N ILE A 336 4.04 -34.79 27.07
CA ILE A 336 2.74 -35.02 26.45
C ILE A 336 2.92 -35.65 25.08
N ASP A 337 2.13 -36.67 24.78
CA ASP A 337 2.09 -37.29 23.45
C ASP A 337 0.90 -36.74 22.67
N VAL A 338 1.21 -36.11 21.53
CA VAL A 338 0.25 -35.54 20.61
C VAL A 338 0.03 -36.52 19.46
N LYS A 339 -1.24 -36.81 19.16
CA LYS A 339 -1.66 -37.60 18.00
C LYS A 339 -2.54 -36.74 17.09
N ALA A 340 -2.44 -36.95 15.77
CA ALA A 340 -3.22 -36.17 14.81
C ALA A 340 -4.73 -36.34 15.08
N GLY A 341 -5.48 -35.23 15.01
CA GLY A 341 -6.93 -35.19 15.25
C GLY A 341 -7.35 -35.29 16.72
N GLU A 342 -6.45 -35.68 17.64
CA GLU A 342 -6.75 -35.84 19.07
C GLU A 342 -6.58 -34.51 19.83
N ASN A 343 -7.53 -33.60 19.64
CA ASN A 343 -7.54 -32.32 20.34
C ASN A 343 -7.70 -32.54 21.86
N LYS A 344 -6.92 -31.84 22.68
CA LYS A 344 -6.92 -31.99 24.14
C LYS A 344 -6.87 -30.66 24.86
N ILE A 345 -7.47 -30.66 26.05
CA ILE A 345 -7.24 -29.65 27.08
C ILE A 345 -6.51 -30.36 28.22
N LEU A 346 -5.31 -29.88 28.55
CA LEU A 346 -4.45 -30.45 29.59
C LEU A 346 -4.25 -29.40 30.69
N ASN A 347 -4.66 -29.76 31.90
CA ASN A 347 -4.31 -29.01 33.10
C ASN A 347 -2.94 -29.51 33.58
N LEU A 348 -1.95 -28.65 33.47
CA LEU A 348 -0.59 -28.95 33.88
C LEU A 348 -0.53 -28.97 35.42
N THR A 349 0.36 -29.79 35.97
CA THR A 349 0.60 -29.84 37.41
C THR A 349 1.20 -28.50 37.84
N ALA A 350 0.54 -27.83 38.77
CA ALA A 350 0.95 -26.51 39.26
C ALA A 350 2.39 -26.51 39.77
N THR A 351 3.04 -25.34 39.66
CA THR A 351 4.37 -25.13 40.24
C THR A 351 4.33 -25.19 41.77
N THR A 352 5.42 -25.65 42.39
CA THR A 352 5.48 -25.77 43.87
C THR A 352 6.17 -24.55 44.47
N PRO A 353 5.52 -23.74 45.32
CA PRO A 353 6.16 -22.58 45.95
C PRO A 353 7.37 -23.01 46.80
N ILE A 354 8.42 -22.20 46.78
CA ILE A 354 9.61 -22.39 47.61
C ILE A 354 9.58 -21.35 48.71
N TYR A 355 9.74 -21.79 49.94
CA TYR A 355 9.64 -20.94 51.12
C TYR A 355 10.94 -20.89 51.94
N GLY A 356 11.14 -19.77 52.62
CA GLY A 356 12.09 -19.58 53.71
C GLY A 356 11.43 -18.94 54.93
N SER A 357 12.27 -18.46 55.84
CA SER A 357 11.83 -17.80 57.07
C SER A 357 12.60 -16.50 57.31
N LEU A 358 12.01 -15.59 58.08
CA LEU A 358 12.60 -14.30 58.43
C LEU A 358 12.40 -14.01 59.93
N ASP A 359 13.50 -13.81 60.67
CA ASP A 359 13.50 -13.33 62.06
C ASP A 359 13.70 -11.80 62.06
N ILE A 360 12.73 -11.08 62.61
CA ILE A 360 12.68 -9.62 62.59
C ILE A 360 12.66 -9.11 64.02
N LYS A 361 13.65 -8.31 64.38
CA LYS A 361 13.74 -7.61 65.66
C LYS A 361 13.86 -6.11 65.41
N SER A 362 13.15 -5.32 66.20
CA SER A 362 13.34 -3.87 66.18
C SER A 362 13.25 -3.23 67.56
N THR A 363 13.92 -2.09 67.71
CA THR A 363 13.89 -1.26 68.93
C THR A 363 13.52 0.18 68.56
N PRO A 364 12.40 0.74 69.08
CA PRO A 364 11.33 0.07 69.84
C PRO A 364 10.55 -0.94 68.98
N ARG A 365 9.58 -1.64 69.58
CA ARG A 365 8.69 -2.56 68.84
C ARG A 365 7.94 -1.81 67.74
N ALA A 366 7.81 -2.45 66.59
CA ALA A 366 7.19 -1.89 65.40
C ALA A 366 6.23 -2.89 64.74
N SER A 367 5.20 -2.38 64.06
CA SER A 367 4.41 -3.15 63.10
C SER A 367 5.27 -3.53 61.90
N VAL A 368 5.21 -4.80 61.52
CA VAL A 368 5.96 -5.39 60.42
C VAL A 368 5.07 -5.53 59.19
N TYR A 369 5.51 -4.96 58.09
CA TYR A 369 4.91 -5.08 56.77
C TYR A 369 5.89 -5.79 55.84
N ILE A 370 5.39 -6.76 55.06
CA ILE A 370 6.16 -7.45 54.02
C ILE A 370 5.46 -7.21 52.69
N ASP A 371 6.16 -6.62 51.74
CA ASP A 371 5.64 -6.22 50.42
C ASP A 371 4.33 -5.40 50.53
N GLY A 372 4.31 -4.47 51.50
CA GLY A 372 3.17 -3.58 51.76
C GLY A 372 2.01 -4.18 52.56
N LYS A 373 2.03 -5.46 52.90
CA LYS A 373 0.99 -6.10 53.73
C LYS A 373 1.44 -6.19 55.19
N LYS A 374 0.62 -5.70 56.14
CA LYS A 374 0.89 -5.91 57.58
C LYS A 374 0.82 -7.41 57.89
N ILE A 375 1.91 -7.96 58.42
CA ILE A 375 2.03 -9.39 58.74
C ILE A 375 1.97 -9.59 60.26
N ASP A 376 2.78 -8.85 61.02
CA ASP A 376 2.96 -9.07 62.46
C ASP A 376 3.51 -7.81 63.16
N GLU A 377 4.01 -7.93 64.40
CA GLU A 377 4.74 -6.90 65.14
C GLU A 377 6.06 -7.46 65.69
N SER A 378 7.15 -6.70 65.60
CA SER A 378 8.47 -7.16 66.07
C SER A 378 8.53 -7.26 67.62
N PRO A 379 9.32 -8.19 68.19
CA PRO A 379 10.08 -9.24 67.50
C PRO A 379 9.17 -10.36 66.98
N ALA A 380 9.40 -10.82 65.74
CA ALA A 380 8.58 -11.86 65.09
C ALA A 380 9.43 -12.79 64.22
N ILE A 381 9.07 -14.08 64.19
CA ILE A 381 9.61 -15.06 63.24
C ILE A 381 8.49 -15.39 62.26
N ILE A 382 8.65 -14.99 61.01
CA ILE A 382 7.68 -15.24 59.96
C ILE A 382 8.15 -16.45 59.15
N SER A 383 7.45 -17.57 59.30
CA SER A 383 7.64 -18.77 58.48
C SER A 383 6.82 -18.69 57.20
N GLN A 384 7.23 -19.41 56.14
CA GLN A 384 6.50 -19.52 54.87
C GLN A 384 6.48 -18.22 54.04
N ILE A 385 7.59 -17.48 54.02
CA ILE A 385 7.79 -16.38 53.06
C ILE A 385 8.37 -16.98 51.78
N LEU A 386 7.86 -16.58 50.61
CA LEU A 386 8.42 -17.02 49.34
C LEU A 386 9.92 -16.70 49.29
N VAL A 387 10.71 -17.51 48.60
CA VAL A 387 12.13 -17.17 48.40
C VAL A 387 12.26 -16.00 47.42
N GLY A 388 13.32 -15.21 47.57
CA GLY A 388 13.57 -14.03 46.76
C GLY A 388 13.65 -12.76 47.60
N LYS A 389 13.60 -11.61 46.93
CA LYS A 389 13.73 -10.30 47.56
C LYS A 389 12.36 -9.80 48.02
N HIS A 390 12.27 -9.45 49.30
CA HIS A 390 11.08 -8.89 49.92
C HIS A 390 11.40 -7.52 50.51
N GLU A 391 10.52 -6.53 50.32
CA GLU A 391 10.62 -5.25 51.01
C GLU A 391 9.98 -5.37 52.39
N ILE A 392 10.77 -5.14 53.43
CA ILE A 392 10.33 -5.14 54.82
C ILE A 392 10.20 -3.69 55.28
N GLU A 393 9.03 -3.36 55.82
CA GLU A 393 8.74 -2.04 56.36
C GLU A 393 8.35 -2.15 57.85
N LEU A 394 9.02 -1.36 58.69
CA LEU A 394 8.81 -1.31 60.13
C LEU A 394 8.25 0.06 60.51
N GLN A 395 7.10 0.05 61.19
CA GLN A 395 6.41 1.27 61.62
C GLN A 395 6.18 1.27 63.14
N SER A 396 6.60 2.33 63.83
CA SER A 396 6.30 2.55 65.24
C SER A 396 5.89 4.01 65.46
N ASN A 397 5.04 4.27 66.46
CA ASN A 397 4.51 5.61 66.72
C ASN A 397 5.63 6.57 67.14
N ASP A 398 5.67 7.77 66.57
CA ASP A 398 6.72 8.77 66.78
C ASP A 398 8.10 8.38 66.20
N TYR A 399 8.17 7.38 65.32
CA TYR A 399 9.41 6.96 64.65
C TYR A 399 9.27 7.04 63.13
N LYS A 400 10.38 7.34 62.46
CA LYS A 400 10.49 7.29 61.00
C LYS A 400 10.28 5.85 60.52
N ILE A 401 9.56 5.69 59.41
CA ILE A 401 9.35 4.40 58.75
C ILE A 401 10.72 3.85 58.28
N HIS A 402 11.07 2.64 58.71
CA HIS A 402 12.27 1.95 58.24
C HIS A 402 11.91 0.96 57.13
N LYS A 403 12.55 1.09 55.96
CA LYS A 403 12.40 0.16 54.82
C LYS A 403 13.71 -0.54 54.52
N GLN A 404 13.66 -1.85 54.32
CA GLN A 404 14.83 -2.64 53.95
C GLN A 404 14.44 -3.83 53.08
N THR A 405 15.13 -4.03 51.97
CA THR A 405 14.99 -5.24 51.15
C THR A 405 15.81 -6.38 51.74
N ILE A 406 15.17 -7.52 52.02
CA ILE A 406 15.81 -8.74 52.51
C ILE A 406 15.65 -9.85 51.47
N GLU A 407 16.73 -10.60 51.23
CA GLU A 407 16.69 -11.79 50.38
C GLU A 407 16.44 -13.04 51.24
N VAL A 408 15.29 -13.68 51.02
CA VAL A 408 14.87 -14.92 51.70
C VAL A 408 15.33 -16.12 50.86
N GLN A 409 16.02 -17.07 51.50
CA GLN A 409 16.54 -18.28 50.87
C GLN A 409 15.85 -19.53 51.39
N GLU A 410 15.79 -20.57 50.57
CA GLU A 410 15.13 -21.84 50.91
C GLU A 410 15.76 -22.49 52.15
N GLY A 411 14.90 -22.88 53.11
CA GLY A 411 15.31 -23.60 54.32
C GLY A 411 16.19 -22.80 55.29
N LYS A 412 16.45 -21.52 55.03
CA LYS A 412 17.23 -20.63 55.90
C LYS A 412 16.34 -19.61 56.60
N ILE A 413 16.82 -19.12 57.73
CA ILE A 413 16.24 -17.99 58.45
C ILE A 413 17.09 -16.76 58.08
N ALA A 414 16.51 -15.83 57.34
CA ALA A 414 17.10 -14.51 57.17
C ALA A 414 16.85 -13.68 58.44
N GLU A 415 17.74 -12.73 58.76
CA GLU A 415 17.63 -11.91 59.96
C GLU A 415 17.57 -10.43 59.61
N LEU A 416 16.65 -9.70 60.26
CA LEU A 416 16.56 -8.24 60.24
C LEU A 416 16.57 -7.72 61.67
N ASN A 417 17.63 -7.02 62.05
CA ASN A 417 17.72 -6.31 63.32
C ASN A 417 17.80 -4.80 63.04
N ALA A 418 16.77 -4.04 63.43
CA ALA A 418 16.69 -2.60 63.17
C ALA A 418 16.57 -1.78 64.47
N THR A 419 17.19 -0.61 64.51
CA THR A 419 16.92 0.41 65.55
C THR A 419 16.25 1.58 64.85
N LEU A 420 15.02 1.90 65.24
CA LEU A 420 14.25 2.95 64.56
C LEU A 420 14.69 4.33 65.04
N GLN A 421 14.65 5.29 64.12
CA GLN A 421 14.96 6.70 64.42
C GLN A 421 13.68 7.45 64.78
N GLU A 422 13.69 8.21 65.88
CA GLU A 422 12.55 9.05 66.25
C GLU A 422 12.24 10.07 65.13
N GLU A 423 10.95 10.37 64.98
CA GLU A 423 10.48 11.42 64.11
C GLU A 423 10.81 12.79 64.71
N ASP A 424 11.19 13.75 63.86
CA ASP A 424 11.58 15.09 64.31
C ASP A 424 10.34 15.82 64.87
N LYS A 425 10.14 15.77 66.20
CA LYS A 425 9.07 16.50 66.87
C LYS A 425 9.41 17.98 66.91
N LEU A 426 8.67 18.82 66.17
CA LEU A 426 8.85 20.27 66.16
C LEU A 426 7.78 20.99 67.00
N ALA A 427 8.10 22.19 67.47
CA ALA A 427 7.21 23.05 68.24
C ALA A 427 6.62 24.17 67.39
N THR A 428 5.38 24.53 67.70
CA THR A 428 4.73 25.76 67.25
C THR A 428 4.64 26.72 68.42
N LEU A 429 5.05 27.97 68.21
CA LEU A 429 5.05 29.02 69.25
C LEU A 429 4.21 30.23 68.80
N ARG A 430 3.15 30.54 69.54
CA ARG A 430 2.40 31.80 69.43
C ARG A 430 2.95 32.85 70.39
N ILE A 431 3.17 34.07 69.90
CA ILE A 431 3.73 35.18 70.64
C ILE A 431 2.75 36.35 70.59
N THR A 432 2.34 36.83 71.76
CA THR A 432 1.38 37.92 71.94
C THR A 432 1.93 39.01 72.86
N SER A 433 1.32 40.19 72.84
CA SER A 433 1.71 41.30 73.71
C SER A 433 0.52 42.19 74.08
N ASN A 434 0.63 42.94 75.18
CA ASN A 434 -0.33 44.00 75.54
C ASN A 434 -0.28 45.20 74.58
N VAL A 435 0.80 45.33 73.81
CA VAL A 435 0.98 46.40 72.82
C VAL A 435 0.82 45.78 71.43
N PRO A 436 -0.01 46.36 70.54
CA PRO A 436 -0.14 45.84 69.18
C PRO A 436 1.14 46.07 68.37
N MET A 437 1.40 45.18 67.40
CA MET A 437 2.47 45.32 66.43
C MET A 437 3.88 45.46 67.05
N VAL A 438 4.21 44.65 68.05
CA VAL A 438 5.53 44.62 68.69
C VAL A 438 6.46 43.73 67.89
N TYR A 439 7.64 44.21 67.50
CA TYR A 439 8.61 43.43 66.74
C TYR A 439 9.14 42.26 67.57
N VAL A 440 9.19 41.08 66.97
CA VAL A 440 9.60 39.83 67.62
C VAL A 440 10.85 39.28 66.94
N LEU A 441 11.87 38.96 67.75
CA LEU A 441 13.01 38.18 67.31
C LEU A 441 13.10 36.85 68.07
N ILE A 442 13.38 35.76 67.36
CA ILE A 442 13.71 34.45 67.96
C ILE A 442 15.13 34.09 67.53
N ASN A 443 15.99 33.73 68.48
CA ASN A 443 17.38 33.32 68.22
C ASN A 443 18.20 34.31 67.34
N GLY A 444 17.85 35.60 67.36
CA GLY A 444 18.52 36.66 66.59
C GLY A 444 17.89 36.97 65.22
N GLU A 445 16.94 36.17 64.74
CA GLU A 445 16.20 36.40 63.50
C GLU A 445 14.91 37.20 63.79
N ASN A 446 14.63 38.23 62.98
CA ASN A 446 13.37 38.97 63.04
C ASN A 446 12.26 38.17 62.36
N ILE A 447 11.28 37.74 63.14
CA ILE A 447 10.20 36.87 62.64
C ILE A 447 8.91 37.64 62.32
N GLY A 448 8.80 38.92 62.66
CA GLY A 448 7.61 39.76 62.39
C GLY A 448 7.12 40.53 63.61
N GLN A 449 5.81 40.77 63.70
CA GLN A 449 5.20 41.56 64.78
C GLN A 449 4.06 40.80 65.49
N THR A 450 3.84 41.05 66.79
CA THR A 450 2.76 40.41 67.55
C THR A 450 1.35 40.89 67.14
N PRO A 451 0.33 40.01 67.16
CA PRO A 451 0.40 38.57 67.45
C PRO A 451 0.98 37.77 66.27
N ILE A 452 1.87 36.81 66.55
CA ILE A 452 2.48 35.96 65.51
C ILE A 452 2.65 34.51 65.97
N THR A 453 2.49 33.56 65.05
CA THR A 453 2.74 32.13 65.27
C THR A 453 3.93 31.68 64.41
N LYS A 454 4.92 31.03 65.03
CA LYS A 454 6.07 30.42 64.33
C LYS A 454 6.04 28.91 64.51
N GLU A 455 5.95 28.19 63.39
CA GLU A 455 5.97 26.73 63.33
C GLU A 455 7.41 26.20 63.14
N ASN A 456 7.58 24.89 63.29
CA ASN A 456 8.81 24.16 63.01
C ASN A 456 10.03 24.58 63.86
N LEU A 457 9.80 24.99 65.11
CA LEU A 457 10.87 25.35 66.03
C LEU A 457 11.45 24.10 66.71
N PRO A 458 12.79 24.04 66.93
CA PRO A 458 13.39 22.96 67.71
C PRO A 458 12.88 22.97 69.15
N LEU A 459 12.71 21.78 69.72
CA LEU A 459 12.32 21.64 71.13
C LEU A 459 13.41 22.18 72.06
N GLY A 460 13.01 22.61 73.25
CA GLY A 460 13.91 23.08 74.29
C GLY A 460 13.93 24.60 74.48
N LYS A 461 14.99 25.11 75.12
CA LYS A 461 15.05 26.50 75.59
C LYS A 461 15.18 27.48 74.42
N THR A 462 14.13 28.25 74.19
CA THR A 462 14.06 29.30 73.17
C THR A 462 13.97 30.68 73.80
N THR A 463 14.70 31.65 73.25
CA THR A 463 14.68 33.05 73.71
C THR A 463 13.94 33.91 72.68
N VAL A 464 12.96 34.67 73.16
CA VAL A 464 12.15 35.61 72.38
C VAL A 464 12.45 37.03 72.85
N PHE A 465 12.74 37.92 71.91
CA PHE A 465 12.92 39.34 72.16
C PHE A 465 11.76 40.13 71.57
N LEU A 466 11.16 41.00 72.37
CA LEU A 466 10.06 41.87 71.96
C LEU A 466 10.51 43.33 72.03
N SER A 467 10.27 44.12 70.98
CA SER A 467 10.73 45.51 70.90
C SER A 467 9.72 46.42 70.19
N LYS A 468 9.43 47.58 70.77
CA LYS A 468 8.61 48.64 70.18
C LYS A 468 9.17 49.99 70.59
N ALA A 469 9.36 50.90 69.63
CA ALA A 469 9.85 52.25 69.91
C ALA A 469 8.90 53.00 70.85
N GLY A 470 9.45 53.68 71.87
CA GLY A 470 8.66 54.40 72.88
C GLY A 470 8.08 53.52 73.99
N TYR A 471 8.46 52.24 74.06
CA TYR A 471 8.05 51.31 75.11
C TYR A 471 9.26 50.66 75.78
N LYS A 472 9.17 50.41 77.09
CA LYS A 472 10.21 49.77 77.90
C LYS A 472 9.71 48.48 78.56
N PRO A 473 10.60 47.49 78.78
CA PRO A 473 12.02 47.48 78.36
C PRO A 473 12.17 47.26 76.84
N GLN A 474 13.21 47.83 76.24
CA GLN A 474 13.50 47.72 74.81
C GLN A 474 14.92 47.14 74.60
N PRO A 475 15.09 45.87 74.18
CA PRO A 475 14.05 44.84 74.03
C PRO A 475 13.66 44.18 75.37
N LEU A 476 12.42 43.72 75.48
CA LEU A 476 11.97 42.77 76.49
C LEU A 476 12.46 41.37 76.12
N LYS A 477 13.28 40.76 76.97
CA LYS A 477 13.75 39.38 76.80
C LYS A 477 12.85 38.40 77.57
N LYS A 478 12.25 37.44 76.87
CA LYS A 478 11.50 36.32 77.44
C LYS A 478 12.14 35.00 77.05
N THR A 479 12.02 33.99 77.91
CA THR A 479 12.55 32.64 77.65
C THR A 479 11.45 31.63 77.91
N ILE A 480 11.26 30.70 76.98
CA ILE A 480 10.29 29.61 77.06
C ILE A 480 11.00 28.29 76.74
N TYR A 481 10.56 27.20 77.37
CA TYR A 481 11.02 25.85 77.03
C TYR A 481 9.96 25.20 76.13
N LEU A 482 10.25 25.13 74.83
CA LEU A 482 9.32 24.61 73.83
C LEU A 482 9.17 23.09 73.97
N LYS A 483 7.91 22.65 74.09
CA LYS A 483 7.52 21.24 74.02
C LYS A 483 6.91 20.96 72.64
N SER A 484 6.86 19.69 72.25
CA SER A 484 6.19 19.26 71.02
C SER A 484 4.76 19.79 70.97
N GLY A 485 4.33 20.28 69.81
CA GLY A 485 3.00 20.88 69.62
C GLY A 485 2.93 22.38 69.95
N TYR A 486 1.78 22.84 70.42
CA TYR A 486 1.46 24.25 70.59
C TYR A 486 1.97 24.82 71.91
N ASN A 487 2.69 25.95 71.83
CA ASN A 487 3.21 26.72 72.95
C ASN A 487 2.79 28.19 72.78
N GLU A 488 2.66 28.91 73.88
CA GLU A 488 2.34 30.34 73.85
C GLU A 488 3.21 31.14 74.82
N ILE A 489 3.58 32.36 74.42
CA ILE A 489 4.32 33.29 75.26
C ILE A 489 3.78 34.71 75.11
N TYR A 490 3.67 35.42 76.23
CA TYR A 490 3.14 36.78 76.29
C TYR A 490 4.19 37.78 76.78
N GLY A 491 4.30 38.92 76.10
CA GLY A 491 5.20 40.01 76.45
C GLY A 491 4.44 41.27 76.90
N GLU A 492 4.78 41.81 78.06
CA GLU A 492 4.19 43.04 78.58
C GLU A 492 5.19 44.20 78.49
N LEU A 493 4.80 45.28 77.81
CA LEU A 493 5.60 46.49 77.55
C LEU A 493 4.89 47.73 78.10
N GLN A 494 5.64 48.68 78.65
CA GLN A 494 5.10 49.92 79.23
C GLN A 494 5.55 51.14 78.43
N ARG A 495 4.63 52.08 78.18
CA ARG A 495 4.94 53.32 77.44
C ARG A 495 5.95 54.17 78.21
N GLU A 496 7.01 54.60 77.53
CA GLU A 496 8.02 55.48 78.11
C GLU A 496 7.50 56.93 78.16
N LYS A 497 7.48 57.53 79.36
CA LYS A 497 7.10 58.95 79.53
C LYS A 497 8.24 59.85 79.10
N VAL A 498 8.03 60.63 78.04
CA VAL A 498 9.00 61.63 77.54
C VAL A 498 8.98 62.87 78.45
N LYS A 499 10.14 63.32 78.96
CA LYS A 499 10.28 64.62 79.65
C LYS A 499 10.28 65.75 78.59
N SER A 500 9.45 66.77 78.80
CA SER A 500 9.30 67.89 77.85
C SER A 500 10.59 68.69 77.69
N ILE A 501 10.96 69.00 76.45
CA ILE A 501 12.03 69.93 76.09
C ILE A 501 11.36 71.22 75.62
N LYS A 502 11.64 72.36 76.27
CA LYS A 502 11.26 73.71 75.81
C LYS A 502 12.29 74.24 74.81
N GLN A 503 11.82 74.89 73.74
CA GLN A 503 12.37 76.13 73.12
C GLN A 503 11.62 76.43 71.79
N PRO A 504 11.77 77.62 71.15
CA PRO A 504 11.35 78.99 71.48
C PRO A 504 10.35 79.60 70.44
N LYS A 505 9.79 80.80 70.67
CA LYS A 505 9.12 81.68 69.66
C LYS A 505 10.18 82.58 68.96
N PRO A 506 9.94 83.33 67.85
CA PRO A 506 8.73 83.53 67.00
C PRO A 506 8.98 83.59 65.47
N HIS A 507 7.92 83.61 64.63
CA HIS A 507 7.60 84.70 63.66
C HIS A 507 6.27 84.44 62.93
N LYS A 508 5.42 85.47 62.88
CA LYS A 508 4.15 85.51 62.15
C LYS A 508 4.40 85.73 60.66
N LYS A 509 3.76 84.94 59.80
CA LYS A 509 3.13 85.40 58.56
C LYS A 509 1.93 84.51 58.28
N GLU A 510 0.75 85.11 58.29
CA GLU A 510 -0.52 84.50 57.86
C GLU A 510 -0.50 84.24 56.36
N LEU A 511 -1.04 83.09 55.96
CA LEU A 511 -1.91 82.99 54.79
C LEU A 511 -3.01 81.97 55.13
N ALA A 512 -4.24 82.47 55.22
CA ALA A 512 -5.46 81.69 55.35
C ALA A 512 -6.08 81.40 53.97
N ILE A 513 -7.22 80.69 53.98
CA ILE A 513 -8.21 80.41 52.91
C ILE A 513 -8.08 78.95 52.39
N ALA A 514 -9.11 78.09 52.36
CA ALA A 514 -10.56 78.24 52.57
C ALA A 514 -11.20 76.90 53.00
N ASP A 515 -12.32 77.04 53.73
CA ASP A 515 -13.36 76.03 53.95
C ASP A 515 -14.00 75.55 52.64
N GLY A 516 -14.41 74.29 52.63
CA GLY A 516 -15.26 73.70 51.60
C GLY A 516 -16.04 72.51 52.17
N ASP A 517 -17.27 72.77 52.61
CA ASP A 517 -18.28 71.76 52.97
C ASP A 517 -18.51 70.75 51.85
N PHE A 518 -18.53 69.43 52.13
CA PHE A 518 -19.26 68.45 51.29
C PHE A 518 -19.60 67.14 52.05
N PHE A 519 -20.87 67.05 52.49
CA PHE A 519 -21.79 65.90 52.59
C PHE A 519 -21.54 64.67 53.50
N ASP A 520 -22.38 64.59 54.54
CA ASP A 520 -22.91 63.37 55.15
C ASP A 520 -23.91 62.64 54.21
N TYR A 521 -23.78 61.32 54.00
CA TYR A 521 -24.85 60.30 54.09
C TYR A 521 -24.44 58.91 53.54
N TRP A 522 -24.94 57.86 54.23
CA TRP A 522 -25.20 56.45 53.84
C TRP A 522 -24.37 55.35 54.53
N GLY A 523 -25.13 54.43 55.14
CA GLY A 523 -24.64 53.28 55.90
C GLY A 523 -24.15 52.11 55.05
N SER A 524 -23.44 51.22 55.75
CA SER A 524 -22.95 49.89 55.33
C SER A 524 -23.98 49.10 54.49
N PRO A 525 -23.59 48.40 53.38
CA PRO A 525 -22.60 47.33 53.41
C PRO A 525 -21.65 47.23 52.19
N SER A 526 -20.48 46.60 52.37
CA SER A 526 -19.66 45.90 51.34
C SER A 526 -19.40 46.56 49.96
N ALA A 527 -18.10 46.83 49.69
CA ALA A 527 -17.43 47.23 48.44
C ALA A 527 -17.44 48.75 48.08
N PRO A 528 -16.27 49.44 48.05
CA PRO A 528 -16.18 50.86 47.72
C PRO A 528 -16.10 51.11 46.20
N ILE A 529 -16.73 52.18 45.73
CA ILE A 529 -16.60 52.73 44.36
C ILE A 529 -15.87 54.08 44.48
N GLY A 530 -14.64 54.17 43.97
CA GLY A 530 -13.91 55.44 43.84
C GLY A 530 -14.21 56.14 42.51
N ILE A 531 -14.41 57.45 42.53
CA ILE A 531 -14.59 58.30 41.33
C ILE A 531 -13.27 59.03 41.04
N ALA A 532 -12.73 58.90 39.82
CA ALA A 532 -11.62 59.70 39.34
C ALA A 532 -12.10 60.73 38.30
N MET A 533 -11.69 61.99 38.41
CA MET A 533 -12.03 63.07 37.47
C MET A 533 -10.75 63.74 36.91
N GLY A 534 -10.66 63.99 35.59
CA GLY A 534 -9.76 64.99 34.97
C GLY A 534 -8.88 64.56 33.77
N GLN A 535 -8.76 65.44 32.74
CA GLN A 535 -8.29 65.25 31.34
C GLN A 535 -6.78 65.05 31.06
N TYR A 536 -6.48 64.43 29.91
CA TYR A 536 -5.14 64.18 29.36
C TYR A 536 -4.67 65.27 28.37
N SER A 537 -3.76 66.13 28.83
CA SER A 537 -2.63 66.62 28.01
C SER A 537 -1.33 66.26 28.75
N ASN A 538 -0.17 66.24 28.09
CA ASN A 538 1.07 65.51 28.45
C ASN A 538 1.67 65.67 29.88
N TYR A 539 1.01 66.38 30.80
CA TYR A 539 1.24 66.34 32.25
C TYR A 539 -0.14 66.47 32.94
N GLY A 540 -0.64 65.39 33.54
CA GLY A 540 -1.97 65.34 34.18
C GLY A 540 -1.90 64.94 35.65
N TRP A 541 -2.77 65.53 36.48
CA TRP A 541 -2.90 65.24 37.90
C TRP A 541 -4.08 64.29 38.11
N TYR A 542 -3.95 63.29 38.99
CA TYR A 542 -5.06 62.39 39.34
C TYR A 542 -5.20 62.29 40.87
N PHE A 543 -6.44 62.26 41.34
CA PHE A 543 -6.78 62.04 42.74
C PHE A 543 -7.27 60.61 42.91
N GLU A 544 -6.70 59.86 43.86
CA GLU A 544 -7.07 58.48 44.15
C GLU A 544 -7.23 58.30 45.66
N GLY A 545 -8.42 57.88 46.10
CA GLY A 545 -8.65 57.45 47.49
C GLY A 545 -8.39 55.95 47.60
N ARG A 546 -7.65 55.51 48.63
CA ARG A 546 -7.25 54.10 48.83
C ARG A 546 -7.82 53.52 50.12
N ILE A 547 -8.25 52.27 50.04
CA ILE A 547 -8.60 51.41 51.19
C ILE A 547 -7.69 50.19 51.11
N GLY A 548 -6.80 50.01 52.09
CA GLY A 548 -5.94 48.84 52.21
C GLY A 548 -6.60 47.73 53.03
N ASP A 549 -6.13 46.49 52.89
CA ASP A 549 -6.71 45.27 53.47
C ASP A 549 -6.70 45.19 55.02
N ASN A 550 -6.34 46.26 55.73
CA ASN A 550 -6.55 46.39 57.18
C ASN A 550 -7.73 47.36 57.42
N THR A 551 -8.85 46.83 57.88
CA THR A 551 -10.16 47.50 58.07
C THR A 551 -10.21 48.62 59.11
N GLU A 552 -9.09 49.19 59.56
CA GLU A 552 -9.07 50.11 60.72
C GLU A 552 -8.67 51.56 60.38
N TYR A 553 -8.34 51.91 59.13
CA TYR A 553 -8.23 53.33 58.73
C TYR A 553 -8.44 53.60 57.23
N MET A 554 -8.92 54.80 56.88
CA MET A 554 -8.87 55.33 55.49
C MET A 554 -7.67 56.25 55.29
N ARG A 555 -6.94 56.11 54.17
CA ARG A 555 -5.83 57.00 53.79
C ARG A 555 -6.16 57.79 52.51
N ALA A 556 -6.06 59.12 52.60
CA ALA A 556 -6.14 60.01 51.45
C ALA A 556 -4.79 60.71 51.21
N ALA A 557 -4.27 60.67 49.98
CA ALA A 557 -3.03 61.32 49.57
C ALA A 557 -3.23 62.12 48.28
N LEU A 558 -2.43 63.18 48.10
CA LEU A 558 -2.40 63.98 46.89
C LEU A 558 -1.20 63.54 46.04
N THR A 559 -1.50 62.92 44.90
CA THR A 559 -0.47 62.25 44.08
C THR A 559 -0.30 62.94 42.74
N ALA A 560 0.94 63.27 42.41
CA ALA A 560 1.32 63.88 41.14
C ALA A 560 2.27 62.96 40.41
N GLY A 561 2.01 62.67 39.14
CA GLY A 561 2.83 61.71 38.42
C GLY A 561 2.80 61.86 36.92
N VAL A 562 3.70 61.12 36.27
CA VAL A 562 3.75 61.01 34.81
C VAL A 562 3.21 59.64 34.45
N ILE A 563 2.29 59.62 33.49
CA ILE A 563 1.81 58.39 32.87
C ILE A 563 2.31 58.35 31.44
N VAL A 564 2.88 57.21 31.05
CA VAL A 564 3.43 57.00 29.71
C VAL A 564 2.78 55.77 29.12
N ARG A 565 2.35 55.87 27.86
CA ARG A 565 1.82 54.73 27.12
C ARG A 565 2.94 53.73 26.89
N ALA A 566 2.79 52.52 27.43
CA ALA A 566 3.73 51.45 27.20
C ALA A 566 3.39 50.72 25.89
N ILE A 567 2.16 50.18 25.81
CA ILE A 567 1.61 49.54 24.60
C ILE A 567 0.09 49.53 24.73
N ASP A 568 -0.67 49.95 23.72
CA ASP A 568 -2.14 50.04 23.84
C ASP A 568 -2.78 48.68 24.19
N PRO A 569 -3.63 48.55 25.25
CA PRO A 569 -4.25 49.57 26.11
C PRO A 569 -3.58 49.83 27.48
N ILE A 570 -2.32 49.44 27.60
CA ILE A 570 -1.51 49.46 28.83
C ILE A 570 -0.66 50.73 28.91
N TYR A 571 -0.78 51.39 30.05
CA TYR A 571 0.00 52.57 30.42
C TYR A 571 0.74 52.29 31.72
N ILE A 572 1.95 52.82 31.84
CA ILE A 572 2.75 52.74 33.07
C ILE A 572 2.80 54.13 33.66
N TYR A 573 2.63 54.23 34.98
CA TYR A 573 2.71 55.50 35.69
C TYR A 573 3.74 55.45 36.82
N GLY A 574 4.35 56.59 37.06
CA GLY A 574 5.23 56.83 38.20
C GLY A 574 4.93 58.19 38.79
N GLY A 575 4.73 58.25 40.10
CA GLY A 575 4.30 59.46 40.78
C GLY A 575 4.93 59.65 42.15
N LEU A 576 4.90 60.89 42.61
CA LEU A 576 5.22 61.28 43.97
C LEU A 576 3.92 61.70 44.66
N GLY A 577 3.61 61.04 45.77
CA GLY A 577 2.52 61.39 46.66
C GLY A 577 3.02 62.26 47.80
N TRP A 578 2.26 63.30 48.15
CA TRP A 578 2.54 64.12 49.32
C TRP A 578 1.34 64.22 50.26
N GLY A 579 1.57 63.84 51.53
CA GLY A 579 0.61 63.92 52.62
C GLY A 579 -0.31 62.70 52.71
N SER A 580 -0.59 62.27 53.94
CA SER A 580 -1.58 61.22 54.24
C SER A 580 -2.51 61.72 55.35
N LEU A 581 -3.80 61.85 55.04
CA LEU A 581 -4.87 61.98 56.03
C LEU A 581 -5.31 60.57 56.40
N VAL A 582 -5.15 60.21 57.68
CA VAL A 582 -5.58 58.92 58.22
C VAL A 582 -6.82 59.16 59.08
N TYR A 583 -7.92 58.47 58.76
CA TYR A 583 -9.16 58.49 59.54
C TYR A 583 -9.35 57.14 60.24
N ASP A 584 -9.29 57.14 61.57
CA ASP A 584 -9.43 55.96 62.45
C ASP A 584 -10.85 55.96 63.05
N TYR A 585 -11.63 54.90 62.78
CA TYR A 585 -13.05 54.87 63.10
C TYR A 585 -13.35 54.50 64.56
N ASP A 586 -12.44 53.79 65.25
CA ASP A 586 -12.80 53.09 66.49
C ASP A 586 -12.30 53.76 67.77
N TYR A 587 -11.42 54.77 67.71
CA TYR A 587 -10.84 55.35 68.94
C TYR A 587 -10.79 56.89 69.05
N ASP A 588 -10.85 57.69 67.98
CA ASP A 588 -10.96 59.17 68.03
C ASP A 588 -11.39 59.77 66.67
N PRO A 589 -12.57 60.41 66.50
CA PRO A 589 -13.08 60.83 65.20
C PRO A 589 -12.49 62.20 64.79
N GLU A 590 -11.17 62.26 64.62
CA GLU A 590 -10.49 63.41 64.02
C GLU A 590 -9.48 62.96 62.96
N PHE A 591 -9.30 63.79 61.94
CA PHE A 591 -8.26 63.61 60.94
C PHE A 591 -6.89 63.89 61.56
N ILE A 592 -6.12 62.84 61.85
CA ILE A 592 -4.78 62.99 62.40
C ILE A 592 -3.78 63.11 61.23
N LYS A 593 -3.04 64.22 61.20
CA LYS A 593 -1.90 64.38 60.27
C LYS A 593 -0.78 63.45 60.70
N ASP A 594 -0.71 62.26 60.09
CA ASP A 594 0.16 61.17 60.57
C ASP A 594 1.65 61.39 60.22
N ARG A 595 1.99 62.12 59.14
CA ARG A 595 3.32 62.73 58.85
C ARG A 595 3.36 63.39 57.46
N ASP A 596 4.26 64.36 57.25
CA ASP A 596 4.65 64.82 55.89
C ASP A 596 5.63 63.82 55.28
N ILE A 597 5.11 62.74 54.68
CA ILE A 597 5.93 61.69 54.05
C ILE A 597 5.86 61.83 52.53
N LEU A 598 7.00 61.68 51.86
CA LEU A 598 7.08 61.57 50.40
C LEU A 598 6.89 60.10 50.03
N GLU A 599 5.81 59.80 49.33
CA GLU A 599 5.53 58.46 48.81
C GLU A 599 5.99 58.38 47.36
N LEU A 600 6.64 57.27 47.01
CA LEU A 600 7.03 56.99 45.63
C LEU A 600 6.27 55.77 45.17
N GLU A 601 5.52 55.95 44.09
CA GLU A 601 4.65 54.93 43.55
C GLU A 601 4.98 54.63 42.09
N ILE A 602 4.99 53.35 41.77
CA ILE A 602 5.01 52.87 40.39
C ILE A 602 3.88 51.89 40.17
N GLY A 603 3.28 51.92 38.99
CA GLY A 603 2.18 51.03 38.66
C GLY A 603 1.88 50.94 37.19
N ALA A 604 0.99 50.03 36.84
CA ALA A 604 0.47 49.84 35.51
C ALA A 604 -1.04 49.97 35.51
N THR A 605 -1.58 50.47 34.40
CA THR A 605 -3.02 50.56 34.24
C THR A 605 -3.45 50.11 32.85
N LEU A 606 -4.55 49.36 32.82
CA LEU A 606 -5.20 48.86 31.63
C LEU A 606 -6.45 49.69 31.35
N MET A 607 -6.54 50.24 30.14
CA MET A 607 -7.67 51.06 29.70
C MET A 607 -8.56 50.28 28.73
N ILE A 608 -9.79 49.98 29.12
CA ILE A 608 -10.78 49.29 28.29
C ILE A 608 -11.95 50.25 28.04
N LYS A 609 -11.92 50.96 26.91
CA LYS A 609 -12.85 52.08 26.61
C LYS A 609 -12.80 53.14 27.73
N SER A 610 -13.92 53.36 28.40
CA SER A 610 -14.03 54.26 29.56
C SER A 610 -13.70 53.57 30.88
N LEU A 611 -13.37 52.28 30.93
CA LEU A 611 -13.00 51.61 32.19
C LEU A 611 -11.47 51.58 32.35
N ARG A 612 -10.99 51.94 33.53
CA ARG A 612 -9.59 51.90 33.95
C ARG A 612 -9.43 50.85 35.05
N LEU A 613 -8.46 49.97 34.92
CA LEU A 613 -8.02 49.05 35.97
C LEU A 613 -6.55 49.35 36.28
N SER A 614 -6.18 49.58 37.53
CA SER A 614 -4.81 49.89 37.95
C SER A 614 -4.30 48.89 38.98
N ILE A 615 -3.01 48.61 38.90
CA ILE A 615 -2.25 47.93 39.95
C ILE A 615 -0.97 48.72 40.21
N GLY A 616 -0.64 48.94 41.48
CA GLY A 616 0.50 49.74 41.89
C GLY A 616 1.19 49.16 43.12
N TYR A 617 2.45 49.54 43.29
CA TYR A 617 3.24 49.20 44.47
C TYR A 617 3.98 50.43 44.96
N SER A 618 3.91 50.68 46.27
CA SER A 618 4.58 51.80 46.91
C SER A 618 5.87 51.38 47.60
N ASN A 619 6.76 52.36 47.82
CA ASN A 619 7.98 52.17 48.60
C ASN A 619 7.74 51.82 50.09
N PHE A 620 6.49 51.79 50.55
CA PHE A 620 6.09 51.32 51.89
C PHE A 620 5.71 49.84 51.92
N GLY A 621 5.79 49.14 50.78
CA GLY A 621 5.50 47.71 50.71
C GLY A 621 4.03 47.39 50.48
N GLU A 622 3.23 48.39 50.12
CA GLU A 622 1.78 48.27 49.95
C GLU A 622 1.46 48.00 48.48
N PHE A 623 0.56 47.03 48.25
CA PHE A 623 -0.02 46.77 46.94
C PHE A 623 -1.38 47.45 46.85
N HIS A 624 -1.65 48.06 45.70
CA HIS A 624 -2.90 48.76 45.47
C HIS A 624 -3.56 48.28 44.18
N PHE A 625 -4.88 48.17 44.22
CA PHE A 625 -5.72 47.82 43.08
C PHE A 625 -6.82 48.88 42.95
N GLY A 626 -6.95 49.46 41.77
CA GLY A 626 -7.94 50.51 41.50
C GLY A 626 -8.82 50.16 40.31
N ILE A 627 -10.09 50.54 40.40
CA ILE A 627 -11.05 50.51 39.29
C ILE A 627 -11.60 51.92 39.15
N GLY A 628 -11.54 52.49 37.95
CA GLY A 628 -12.03 53.83 37.65
C GLY A 628 -12.79 53.88 36.34
N VAL A 629 -13.64 54.88 36.16
CA VAL A 629 -14.33 55.15 34.90
C VAL A 629 -13.89 56.51 34.37
N GLN A 630 -13.30 56.54 33.18
CA GLN A 630 -12.98 57.74 32.44
C GLN A 630 -14.26 58.39 31.92
N THR A 631 -14.55 59.58 32.44
CA THR A 631 -15.56 60.49 31.88
C THR A 631 -14.85 61.53 31.03
N ASN A 632 -15.22 61.67 29.75
CA ASN A 632 -14.78 62.80 28.94
C ASN A 632 -15.59 64.02 29.38
N LEU A 633 -15.13 64.72 30.42
CA LEU A 633 -15.62 66.04 30.77
C LEU A 633 -14.69 67.08 30.14
N PHE A 634 -15.30 68.03 29.42
CA PHE A 634 -14.68 69.16 28.73
C PHE A 634 -13.86 70.04 29.68
#